data_AF-A0A2W4Q1T7-F1
#
_entry.id   AF-A0A2W4Q1T7-F1
#
_cell.length_a   1.000
_cell.length_b   1.000
_cell.length_c   1.000
_cell.angle_alpha   90.00
_cell.angle_beta   90.00
_cell.angle_gamma   90.00
#
_symmetry.space_group_name_H-M   'P 1'
#
loop_
_entity.id
_entity.type
_entity.pdbx_description
1 polymer ?
#
loop_
_entity_poly.entity_id
_entity_poly.type
_entity_poly.pdbx_seq_one_letter_code
_entity_poly.pdbx_strand_id
1 'polypeptide(L)'
;MPPRGYVLLVLHAHLPYLRHPEDPDALELHWLYQAITECYLPLLEVLERLEAEGVSFPLTLSLSPTLIAMLADPLLQQRYEDHLERLIALCDREVARTARHGPIHATAQYYQHLLRRRRRQWHRYRGDL
;
A
#
# COMPACT_ATOMS: atom_id res chain seq x y z
N MET A 1 20.59 28.44 -17.41
CA MET A 1 21.78 27.72 -16.92
C MET A 1 21.78 26.33 -17.52
N PRO A 2 22.91 25.78 -17.99
CA PRO A 2 22.98 24.39 -18.38
C PRO A 2 22.72 23.47 -17.17
N PRO A 3 22.14 22.27 -17.37
CA PRO A 3 21.93 21.32 -16.28
C PRO A 3 23.28 20.94 -15.65
N ARG A 4 23.31 20.85 -14.31
CA ARG A 4 24.53 20.47 -13.54
C ARG A 4 24.83 18.97 -13.58
N GLY A 5 23.92 18.18 -14.14
CA GLY A 5 23.96 16.72 -14.22
C GLY A 5 22.56 16.15 -14.42
N TYR A 6 22.47 14.83 -14.54
CA TYR A 6 21.21 14.10 -14.61
C TYR A 6 21.09 13.17 -13.40
N VAL A 7 19.87 13.03 -12.88
CA VAL A 7 19.55 12.07 -11.82
C VAL A 7 18.59 11.03 -12.41
N LEU A 8 18.90 9.75 -12.18
CA LEU A 8 18.02 8.65 -12.53
C LEU A 8 17.63 7.92 -11.24
N LEU A 9 16.34 7.98 -10.90
CA LEU A 9 15.78 7.18 -9.81
C LEU A 9 15.20 5.88 -10.41
N VAL A 10 15.73 4.74 -9.97
CA VAL A 10 15.26 3.41 -10.37
C VAL A 10 14.71 2.69 -9.15
N LEU A 11 13.41 2.41 -9.14
CA LEU A 11 12.74 1.64 -8.11
C LEU A 11 12.55 0.21 -8.61
N HIS A 12 13.01 -0.78 -7.85
CA HIS A 12 12.82 -2.19 -8.17
C HIS A 12 11.89 -2.82 -7.13
N ALA A 13 10.69 -3.23 -7.57
CA ALA A 13 9.72 -3.91 -6.73
C ALA A 13 9.66 -5.39 -7.10
N HIS A 14 9.87 -6.23 -6.09
CA HIS A 14 9.92 -7.68 -6.23
C HIS A 14 9.42 -8.36 -4.96
N LEU A 15 8.67 -9.44 -5.16
CA LEU A 15 8.36 -10.44 -4.14
C LEU A 15 8.45 -11.84 -4.78
N PRO A 16 8.86 -12.87 -4.02
CA PRO A 16 8.72 -14.25 -4.47
C PRO A 16 7.24 -14.59 -4.68
N TYR A 17 6.95 -15.59 -5.50
CA TYR A 17 5.57 -15.97 -5.79
C TYR A 17 4.93 -16.67 -4.58
N LEU A 18 3.85 -16.07 -4.05
CA LEU A 18 3.10 -16.51 -2.88
C LEU A 18 1.62 -16.48 -3.22
N ARG A 19 0.94 -17.63 -3.19
CA ARG A 19 -0.50 -17.71 -3.47
C ARG A 19 -1.28 -18.49 -2.44
N HIS A 20 -0.74 -19.63 -1.98
CA HIS A 20 -1.30 -20.50 -0.95
C HIS A 20 -2.85 -20.59 -0.95
N PRO A 21 -3.48 -21.05 -2.04
CA PRO A 21 -4.94 -21.15 -2.10
C PRO A 21 -5.52 -22.05 -1.00
N GLU A 22 -4.77 -23.05 -0.57
CA GLU A 22 -5.10 -23.99 0.50
C GLU A 22 -5.03 -23.39 1.92
N ASP A 23 -4.23 -22.34 2.11
CA ASP A 23 -3.99 -21.74 3.44
C ASP A 23 -4.28 -20.22 3.39
N PRO A 24 -5.44 -19.78 3.91
CA PRO A 24 -5.78 -18.36 3.98
C PRO A 24 -4.98 -17.58 5.03
N ASP A 25 -4.34 -18.27 5.98
CA ASP A 25 -3.61 -17.67 7.11
C ASP A 25 -2.07 -17.71 6.92
N ALA A 26 -1.61 -18.08 5.71
CA ALA A 26 -0.20 -18.10 5.35
C ALA A 26 0.45 -16.74 5.63
N LEU A 27 1.35 -16.71 6.63
CA LEU A 27 1.97 -15.49 7.13
C LEU A 27 2.81 -14.78 6.07
N GLU A 28 3.35 -15.50 5.08
CA GLU A 28 4.14 -14.90 4.00
C GLU A 28 3.29 -13.95 3.13
N LEU A 29 1.98 -14.20 3.02
CA LEU A 29 1.08 -13.31 2.27
C LEU A 29 1.01 -11.90 2.88
N HIS A 30 1.31 -11.76 4.17
CA HIS A 30 1.40 -10.44 4.81
C HIS A 30 2.46 -9.55 4.16
N TRP A 31 3.53 -10.10 3.56
CA TRP A 31 4.51 -9.30 2.84
C TRP A 31 3.89 -8.58 1.64
N LEU A 32 3.02 -9.26 0.89
CA LEU A 32 2.30 -8.64 -0.23
C LEU A 32 1.35 -7.55 0.28
N TYR A 33 0.59 -7.83 1.34
CA TYR A 33 -0.39 -6.88 1.88
C TYR A 33 0.27 -5.62 2.45
N GLN A 34 1.40 -5.77 3.14
CA GLN A 34 2.22 -4.67 3.62
C GLN A 34 2.79 -3.86 2.45
N ALA A 35 3.34 -4.53 1.44
CA ALA A 35 3.86 -3.85 0.26
C ALA A 35 2.79 -3.02 -0.46
N ILE A 36 1.57 -3.55 -0.61
CA ILE A 36 0.44 -2.80 -1.18
C ILE A 36 0.10 -1.58 -0.32
N THR A 37 -0.09 -1.78 0.99
CA THR A 37 -0.59 -0.74 1.91
C THR A 37 0.41 0.37 2.19
N GLU A 38 1.68 0.00 2.35
CA GLU A 38 2.73 0.85 2.90
C GLU A 38 3.72 1.33 1.84
N CYS A 39 3.75 0.72 0.64
CA CYS A 39 4.65 1.10 -0.44
C CYS A 39 3.90 1.51 -1.72
N TYR A 40 3.12 0.62 -2.32
CA TYR A 40 2.60 0.83 -3.68
C TYR A 40 1.48 1.87 -3.74
N LEU A 41 0.47 1.77 -2.88
CA LEU A 41 -0.58 2.79 -2.78
C LEU A 41 -0.04 4.19 -2.41
N PRO A 42 0.88 4.34 -1.42
CA PRO A 42 1.52 5.63 -1.18
C PRO A 42 2.39 6.13 -2.34
N LEU A 43 3.06 5.24 -3.08
CA LEU A 43 3.84 5.66 -4.25
C LEU A 43 2.92 6.24 -5.32
N LEU A 44 1.84 5.55 -5.68
CA LEU A 44 0.86 6.04 -6.65
C LEU A 44 0.27 7.40 -6.25
N GLU A 45 -0.03 7.59 -4.96
CA GLU A 45 -0.46 8.88 -4.44
C GLU A 45 0.53 10.02 -4.70
N VAL A 46 1.82 9.78 -4.48
CA VAL A 46 2.85 10.77 -4.69
C VAL A 46 2.97 11.09 -6.18
N LEU A 47 2.94 10.07 -7.04
CA LEU A 47 3.03 10.25 -8.49
C LEU A 47 1.83 11.04 -9.03
N GLU A 48 0.61 10.71 -8.60
CA GLU A 48 -0.60 11.45 -8.98
C GLU A 48 -0.58 12.91 -8.50
N ARG A 49 -0.07 13.16 -7.29
CA ARG A 49 0.06 14.53 -6.77
C ARG A 49 1.04 15.33 -7.63
N LEU A 50 2.19 14.76 -7.95
CA LEU A 50 3.20 15.42 -8.79
C LEU A 50 2.65 15.70 -10.20
N GLU A 51 1.88 14.77 -10.76
CA GLU A 51 1.18 14.95 -12.03
C GLU A 51 0.16 16.09 -11.95
N ALA A 52 -0.68 16.13 -10.92
CA ALA A 52 -1.69 17.17 -10.71
C ALA A 52 -1.07 18.57 -10.49
N GLU A 53 0.11 18.64 -9.88
CA GLU A 53 0.87 19.88 -9.66
C GLU A 53 1.70 20.30 -10.90
N GLY A 54 1.71 19.50 -11.97
CA GLY A 54 2.50 19.77 -13.18
C GLY A 54 4.02 19.68 -12.94
N VAL A 55 4.45 18.96 -11.91
CA VAL A 55 5.86 18.74 -11.61
C VAL A 55 6.40 17.63 -12.52
N SER A 56 7.58 17.82 -13.13
CA SER A 56 8.24 16.78 -13.91
C SER A 56 9.03 15.84 -12.99
N PHE A 57 8.76 14.53 -13.07
CA PHE A 57 9.38 13.50 -12.24
C PHE A 57 9.85 12.29 -13.09
N PRO A 58 11.01 12.36 -13.77
CA PRO A 58 11.54 11.19 -14.46
C PRO A 58 11.87 10.08 -13.46
N LEU A 59 11.21 8.93 -13.60
CA LEU A 59 11.32 7.76 -12.73
C LEU A 59 11.30 6.48 -13.58
N THR A 60 12.12 5.51 -13.20
CA THR A 60 12.04 4.15 -13.74
C THR A 60 11.52 3.20 -12.65
N LEU A 61 10.47 2.45 -12.96
CA LEU A 61 9.93 1.40 -12.09
C LEU A 61 10.13 0.03 -12.76
N SER A 62 10.79 -0.87 -12.06
CA SER A 62 10.96 -2.28 -12.45
C SER A 62 10.08 -3.14 -11.56
N LEU A 63 9.17 -3.90 -12.17
CA LEU A 63 8.26 -4.81 -11.48
C LEU A 63 8.59 -6.25 -11.91
N SER A 64 8.78 -7.16 -10.95
CA SER A 64 9.03 -8.56 -11.30
C SER A 64 7.77 -9.25 -11.84
N PRO A 65 7.89 -10.20 -12.78
CA PRO A 65 6.73 -10.95 -13.28
C PRO A 65 5.94 -11.67 -12.17
N THR A 66 6.64 -12.18 -11.16
CA THR A 66 6.01 -12.80 -9.98
C THR A 66 5.13 -11.84 -9.20
N LEU A 67 5.57 -10.59 -9.03
CA LEU A 67 4.82 -9.57 -8.32
C LEU A 67 3.58 -9.17 -9.11
N ILE A 68 3.75 -8.91 -10.41
CA ILE A 68 2.63 -8.54 -11.30
C ILE A 68 1.57 -9.65 -11.30
N ALA A 69 1.99 -10.92 -11.40
CA ALA A 69 1.07 -12.06 -11.37
C ALA A 69 0.27 -12.13 -10.06
N MET A 70 0.86 -11.77 -8.92
CA MET A 70 0.17 -11.73 -7.64
C MET A 70 -0.76 -10.52 -7.49
N LEU A 71 -0.34 -9.33 -7.96
CA LEU A 71 -1.17 -8.12 -7.91
C LEU A 71 -2.45 -8.25 -8.75
N ALA A 72 -2.37 -8.99 -9.86
CA ALA A 72 -3.49 -9.26 -10.76
C ALA A 72 -4.35 -10.48 -10.35
N ASP A 73 -3.98 -11.24 -9.30
CA ASP A 73 -4.71 -12.45 -8.91
C ASP A 73 -5.96 -12.09 -8.08
N PRO A 74 -7.19 -12.41 -8.53
CA PRO A 74 -8.41 -12.04 -7.81
C PRO A 74 -8.53 -12.61 -6.40
N LEU A 75 -7.97 -13.80 -6.15
CA LEU A 75 -7.96 -14.39 -4.80
C LEU A 75 -7.10 -13.55 -3.86
N LEU A 76 -5.92 -13.13 -4.32
CA LEU A 76 -5.01 -12.31 -3.51
C LEU A 76 -5.56 -10.89 -3.31
N GLN A 77 -6.19 -10.31 -4.33
CA GLN A 77 -6.91 -9.03 -4.21
C GLN A 77 -8.00 -9.09 -3.13
N GLN A 78 -8.84 -10.14 -3.16
CA GLN A 78 -9.89 -10.31 -2.14
C GLN A 78 -9.31 -10.53 -0.74
N ARG A 79 -8.26 -11.36 -0.61
CA ARG A 79 -7.63 -11.59 0.69
C ARG A 79 -6.98 -10.32 1.25
N TYR A 80 -6.41 -9.48 0.38
CA TYR A 80 -5.89 -8.17 0.76
C TYR A 80 -7.00 -7.24 1.27
N GLU A 81 -8.13 -7.16 0.55
CA GLU A 81 -9.31 -6.41 0.97
C GLU A 81 -9.77 -6.83 2.37
N ASP A 82 -9.94 -8.14 2.58
CA ASP A 82 -10.37 -8.68 3.87
C ASP A 82 -9.35 -8.37 4.99
N HIS A 83 -8.05 -8.44 4.68
CA HIS A 83 -6.98 -8.09 5.61
C HIS A 83 -7.04 -6.60 5.99
N LEU A 84 -7.22 -5.71 5.01
CA LEU A 84 -7.31 -4.27 5.23
C LEU A 84 -8.52 -3.92 6.11
N GLU A 85 -9.69 -4.54 5.87
CA GLU A 85 -10.87 -4.36 6.71
C GLU A 85 -10.65 -4.82 8.16
N ARG A 86 -9.98 -5.97 8.36
CA ARG A 86 -9.61 -6.44 9.71
C ARG A 86 -8.71 -5.44 10.43
N LEU A 87 -7.73 -4.85 9.74
CA LEU A 87 -6.84 -3.82 10.31
C LEU A 87 -7.59 -2.53 10.64
N ILE A 88 -8.53 -2.09 9.80
CA ILE A 88 -9.37 -0.92 10.08
C ILE A 88 -10.23 -1.17 11.32
N ALA A 89 -10.88 -2.34 11.40
CA ALA A 89 -11.68 -2.72 12.56
C ALA A 89 -10.83 -2.81 13.85
N LEU A 90 -9.58 -3.27 13.75
CA LEU A 90 -8.63 -3.23 14.86
C LEU A 90 -8.33 -1.79 15.28
N CYS A 91 -8.01 -0.90 14.34
CA CYS A 91 -7.75 0.51 14.64
C CYS A 91 -8.96 1.20 15.28
N ASP A 92 -10.19 0.89 14.84
CA ASP A 92 -11.41 1.41 15.45
C ASP A 92 -11.54 1.02 16.93
N ARG A 93 -11.23 -0.23 17.27
CA ARG A 93 -11.18 -0.69 18.67
C ARG A 93 -10.05 -0.03 19.45
N GLU A 94 -8.88 0.14 18.83
CA GLU A 94 -7.73 0.77 19.48
C GLU A 94 -7.97 2.25 19.76
N VAL A 95 -8.61 3.00 18.86
CA VAL A 95 -9.03 4.38 19.09
C VAL A 95 -9.96 4.46 20.31
N ALA A 96 -10.95 3.56 20.41
CA ALA A 96 -11.84 3.50 21.57
C ALA A 96 -11.10 3.16 22.87
N ARG A 97 -10.25 2.11 22.85
CA ARG A 97 -9.44 1.66 24.00
C ARG A 97 -8.50 2.74 24.52
N THR A 98 -7.93 3.53 23.61
CA THR A 98 -6.88 4.50 23.91
C THR A 98 -7.42 5.89 24.24
N ALA A 99 -8.73 6.12 24.29
CA ALA A 99 -9.36 7.44 24.41
C ALA A 99 -8.85 8.34 25.56
N ARG A 100 -8.29 7.74 26.63
CA ARG A 100 -7.74 8.46 27.79
C ARG A 100 -6.20 8.47 27.83
N HIS A 101 -5.53 7.92 26.83
CA HIS A 101 -4.09 7.71 26.76
C HIS A 101 -3.46 8.62 25.69
N GLY A 102 -3.52 9.93 25.92
CA GLY A 102 -3.19 11.02 24.98
C GLY A 102 -2.29 10.67 23.78
N PRO A 103 -0.97 10.48 23.94
CA PRO A 103 -0.07 10.19 22.82
C PRO A 103 -0.40 8.90 22.07
N ILE A 104 -0.79 7.83 22.79
CA ILE A 104 -1.17 6.55 22.20
C ILE A 104 -2.47 6.69 21.39
N HIS A 105 -3.40 7.51 21.88
CA HIS A 105 -4.65 7.82 21.16
C HIS A 105 -4.39 8.50 19.83
N ALA A 106 -3.50 9.49 19.81
CA ALA A 106 -3.13 10.20 18.58
C ALA A 106 -2.54 9.24 17.53
N THR A 107 -1.68 8.30 17.96
CA THR A 107 -1.15 7.25 17.07
C THR A 107 -2.25 6.34 16.54
N ALA A 108 -3.19 5.89 17.38
CA ALA A 108 -4.30 5.06 16.94
C ALA A 108 -5.19 5.78 15.90
N GLN A 109 -5.46 7.08 16.12
CA GLN A 109 -6.21 7.92 15.19
C GLN A 109 -5.46 8.09 13.85
N TYR A 110 -4.14 8.28 13.90
CA TYR A 110 -3.32 8.37 12.70
C TYR A 110 -3.44 7.10 11.83
N TYR A 111 -3.25 5.92 12.41
CA TYR A 111 -3.35 4.67 11.66
C TYR A 111 -4.78 4.40 11.16
N GLN A 112 -5.81 4.73 11.94
CA GLN A 112 -7.20 4.63 11.48
C GLN A 112 -7.43 5.51 10.24
N HIS A 113 -6.98 6.76 10.26
CA HIS A 113 -7.11 7.66 9.11
C HIS A 113 -6.32 7.15 7.91
N LEU A 114 -5.08 6.70 8.13
CA LEU A 114 -4.19 6.15 7.11
C LEU A 114 -4.82 4.94 6.41
N LEU A 115 -5.27 3.93 7.16
CA LEU A 115 -5.82 2.71 6.57
C LEU A 115 -7.14 2.96 5.85
N ARG A 116 -8.02 3.82 6.39
CA ARG A 116 -9.24 4.24 5.68
C ARG A 116 -8.91 5.00 4.38
N ARG A 117 -7.79 5.73 4.35
CA ARG A 117 -7.29 6.40 3.15
C ARG A 117 -6.74 5.40 2.13
N ARG A 118 -5.99 4.39 2.56
CA ARG A 118 -5.55 3.27 1.71
C ARG A 118 -6.72 2.52 1.11
N ARG A 119 -7.75 2.21 1.88
CA ARG A 119 -8.99 1.60 1.37
C ARG A 119 -9.64 2.41 0.26
N ARG A 120 -9.76 3.73 0.44
CA ARG A 120 -10.32 4.61 -0.61
C ARG A 120 -9.48 4.56 -1.90
N GLN A 121 -8.16 4.52 -1.79
CA GLN A 121 -7.28 4.42 -2.96
C GLN A 121 -7.41 3.07 -3.65
N TRP A 122 -7.36 1.98 -2.87
CA TRP A 122 -7.54 0.62 -3.37
C TRP A 122 -8.84 0.46 -4.16
N HIS A 123 -9.97 0.95 -3.62
CA HIS A 123 -11.25 0.93 -4.33
C HIS A 123 -11.29 1.86 -5.55
N ARG A 124 -10.61 3.02 -5.50
CA ARG A 124 -10.51 3.91 -6.67
C ARG A 124 -9.83 3.19 -7.85
N TYR A 125 -8.83 2.37 -7.57
CA TYR A 125 -8.15 1.54 -8.57
C TYR A 125 -8.85 0.20 -8.85
N ARG A 126 -9.94 -0.11 -8.13
CA ARG A 126 -10.66 -1.40 -8.23
C ARG A 126 -9.77 -2.62 -7.99
N GLY A 127 -8.74 -2.45 -7.16
CA GLY A 127 -7.74 -3.48 -6.87
C GLY A 127 -6.70 -3.72 -7.98
N ASP A 128 -6.74 -2.96 -9.07
CA ASP A 128 -5.81 -3.05 -10.19
C ASP A 128 -4.70 -2.00 -10.05
N LEU A 129 -3.53 -2.42 -9.53
CA LEU A 129 -2.37 -1.56 -9.24
C LEU A 129 -1.32 -1.56 -10.35
#